data_AF-A0AAD6CTI8-F1
#
_entry.id   AF-A0AAD6CTI8-F1
#
_cell.length_a   1.000
_cell.length_b   1.000
_cell.length_c   1.000
_cell.angle_alpha   90.00
_cell.angle_beta   90.00
_cell.angle_gamma   90.00
#
_symmetry.space_group_name_H-M   'P 1'
#
loop_
_entity.id
_entity.type
_entity.pdbx_description
1 polymer ?
#
loop_
_entity_poly.entity_id
_entity_poly.type
_entity_poly.pdbx_seq_one_letter_code
_entity_poly.pdbx_strand_id
1 'polypeptide(L)'
;MAKRTLESFFKPISPPSTEKRIKLDQPTGESQSQQPNPESADTRIDESNVEPSTHPTYPVPIPHLPSHIDVGIQHGTPARQARNITNQPHLDLLYFQPYLARQTANELFKFLRRELPFYRVKYSIKRGGVETAINTPRFTTVFGVDNTARFVRSNQSTEPNPSIEHNDLTLINAETKVPIPPTKYQYNPRPIPPCLDILRQQVEAATGATYNFCLVNYYGSGEDSISFHSDDERFLGDQPNIASLSLGGEREFVMKHKPPPTPTAGSHGFGTGTRNTAGMNGDTRSKTVSDNNTTSTAPTQTSSLFQGSGTTDFQHAVAQPPSHGQLHLQAGMKSTASQQIKMPLASGDMVVMRGDTQANWLHSIPKKRGRAGDAVRGRINITFRKAVVPAGTNNYYHYNVGSGPVYRWDEKRGVMDVMK
;
A
#
# COMPACT_ATOMS: atom_id res chain seq x y z
N MET A 1 45.31 -34.91 2.23
CA MET A 1 44.23 -35.87 1.92
C MET A 1 43.48 -36.19 3.20
N ALA A 2 42.15 -36.43 3.16
CA ALA A 2 41.31 -37.09 4.19
C ALA A 2 41.28 -36.49 5.63
N LYS A 3 40.22 -36.60 6.45
CA LYS A 3 38.79 -36.99 6.30
C LYS A 3 37.97 -36.37 7.48
N ARG A 4 36.64 -36.29 7.37
CA ARG A 4 35.68 -35.93 8.46
C ARG A 4 35.59 -37.07 9.50
N THR A 5 35.14 -36.90 10.76
CA THR A 5 33.80 -36.55 11.31
C THR A 5 33.94 -36.28 12.83
N LEU A 6 33.18 -35.45 13.57
CA LEU A 6 31.73 -35.21 13.71
C LEU A 6 30.99 -36.18 14.68
N GLU A 7 31.41 -36.21 15.96
CA GLU A 7 30.66 -36.81 17.08
C GLU A 7 31.18 -36.30 18.46
N SER A 8 30.57 -35.26 19.06
CA SER A 8 30.93 -34.82 20.43
C SER A 8 29.90 -33.94 21.17
N PHE A 9 28.76 -33.58 20.56
CA PHE A 9 27.87 -32.50 21.06
C PHE A 9 26.56 -32.97 21.72
N PHE A 10 26.48 -34.21 22.21
CA PHE A 10 25.30 -34.70 22.94
C PHE A 10 25.67 -35.41 24.25
N LYS A 11 25.67 -34.67 25.37
CA LYS A 11 25.40 -35.21 26.72
C LYS A 11 24.53 -34.19 27.50
N PRO A 12 23.44 -34.64 28.16
CA PRO A 12 22.56 -33.76 28.91
C PRO A 12 23.14 -33.39 30.29
N ILE A 13 22.79 -32.20 30.78
CA ILE A 13 23.17 -31.70 32.11
C ILE A 13 22.02 -31.96 33.10
N SER A 14 22.34 -32.48 34.28
CA SER A 14 21.37 -32.79 35.35
C SER A 14 21.00 -31.56 36.20
N PRO A 15 19.79 -31.52 36.81
CA PRO A 15 19.35 -30.37 37.61
C PRO A 15 20.01 -30.31 39.00
N PRO A 16 20.12 -29.11 39.62
CA PRO A 16 20.73 -28.96 40.94
C PRO A 16 19.79 -29.35 42.09
N SER A 17 20.36 -30.00 43.10
CA SER A 17 19.69 -30.44 44.32
C SER A 17 19.60 -29.35 45.40
N THR A 18 18.58 -29.44 46.26
CA THR A 18 18.26 -28.48 47.32
C THR A 18 18.99 -28.80 48.63
N GLU A 19 19.54 -27.79 49.32
CA GLU A 19 19.96 -27.90 50.73
C GLU A 19 19.19 -26.94 51.64
N LYS A 20 18.90 -27.42 52.86
CA LYS A 20 18.30 -26.67 53.99
C LYS A 20 19.49 -26.16 54.86
N ARG A 21 19.40 -25.30 55.88
CA ARG A 21 18.36 -25.04 56.89
C ARG A 21 18.87 -23.93 57.84
N ILE A 22 18.06 -22.94 58.21
CA ILE A 22 18.13 -22.30 59.55
C ILE A 22 16.69 -22.05 60.04
N LYS A 23 16.43 -22.33 61.33
CA LYS A 23 15.22 -21.95 62.07
C LYS A 23 15.66 -21.08 63.25
N LEU A 24 14.89 -20.04 63.61
CA LEU A 24 14.77 -19.60 64.99
C LEU A 24 13.41 -18.91 65.25
N ASP A 25 12.68 -19.51 66.17
CA ASP A 25 11.60 -19.07 67.08
C ASP A 25 10.56 -17.98 66.74
N GLN A 26 9.32 -18.28 67.15
CA GLN A 26 8.18 -17.36 67.31
C GLN A 26 8.14 -16.78 68.75
N PRO A 27 7.30 -15.77 68.99
CA PRO A 27 6.15 -16.08 69.85
C PRO A 27 4.77 -15.55 69.36
N THR A 28 3.76 -16.37 69.63
CA THR A 28 2.32 -16.16 69.81
C THR A 28 1.74 -14.72 69.83
N GLY A 29 0.58 -14.50 69.17
CA GLY A 29 -0.25 -13.30 69.42
C GLY A 29 -1.42 -12.99 68.47
N GLU A 30 -2.39 -13.90 68.34
CA GLU A 30 -3.84 -13.67 68.05
C GLU A 30 -4.38 -12.81 66.86
N SER A 31 -5.60 -13.23 66.47
CA SER A 31 -6.68 -12.49 65.78
C SER A 31 -6.70 -12.40 64.24
N GLN A 32 -7.92 -12.58 63.73
CA GLN A 32 -8.26 -12.94 62.35
C GLN A 32 -8.68 -11.71 61.53
N SER A 33 -8.27 -11.66 60.27
CA SER A 33 -9.01 -10.94 59.22
C SER A 33 -8.87 -11.67 57.89
N GLN A 34 -9.94 -12.32 57.43
CA GLN A 34 -9.97 -12.98 56.12
C GLN A 34 -10.00 -11.92 55.02
N GLN A 35 -8.97 -11.89 54.16
CA GLN A 35 -9.07 -11.26 52.83
C GLN A 35 -9.34 -12.35 51.80
N PRO A 36 -10.37 -12.20 50.93
CA PRO A 36 -10.63 -13.17 49.88
C PRO A 36 -9.55 -13.11 48.80
N ASN A 37 -9.02 -14.28 48.46
CA ASN A 37 -8.09 -14.47 47.36
C ASN A 37 -8.83 -14.28 46.02
N PRO A 38 -8.44 -13.34 45.14
CA PRO A 38 -8.99 -13.28 43.80
C PRO A 38 -8.32 -14.35 42.95
N GLU A 39 -8.88 -15.57 42.95
CA GLU A 39 -8.57 -16.54 41.90
C GLU A 39 -8.87 -15.89 40.55
N SER A 40 -7.81 -15.73 39.75
CA SER A 40 -7.92 -15.21 38.40
C SER A 40 -8.78 -16.16 37.57
N ALA A 41 -9.96 -15.69 37.16
CA ALA A 41 -10.72 -16.33 36.10
C ALA A 41 -9.89 -16.29 34.81
N ASP A 42 -9.12 -17.35 34.57
CA ASP A 42 -8.45 -17.63 33.30
C ASP A 42 -9.52 -18.01 32.27
N THR A 43 -10.29 -17.00 31.87
CA THR A 43 -11.35 -17.10 30.85
C THR A 43 -10.69 -17.22 29.50
N ARG A 44 -10.11 -18.40 29.23
CA ARG A 44 -9.66 -18.78 27.89
C ARG A 44 -10.89 -18.83 27.00
N ILE A 45 -11.09 -17.75 26.25
CA ILE A 45 -12.08 -17.70 25.17
C ILE A 45 -11.74 -18.83 24.23
N ASP A 46 -12.69 -19.74 24.03
CA ASP A 46 -12.50 -20.88 23.14
C ASP A 46 -12.54 -20.41 21.69
N GLU A 47 -11.36 -20.09 21.15
CA GLU A 47 -11.20 -19.62 19.76
C GLU A 47 -11.65 -20.68 18.72
N SER A 48 -11.97 -21.93 19.12
CA SER A 48 -12.42 -22.95 18.17
C SER A 48 -13.85 -22.74 17.65
N ASN A 49 -14.59 -21.77 18.20
CA ASN A 49 -16.04 -21.59 17.93
C ASN A 49 -16.37 -20.29 17.15
N VAL A 50 -15.38 -19.65 16.52
CA VAL A 50 -15.59 -18.46 15.66
C VAL A 50 -15.61 -18.89 14.20
N GLU A 51 -16.77 -18.78 13.54
CA GLU A 51 -16.91 -19.06 12.11
C GLU A 51 -16.04 -18.12 11.25
N PRO A 52 -15.41 -18.61 10.17
CA PRO A 52 -14.57 -17.78 9.31
C PRO A 52 -15.40 -16.80 8.48
N SER A 53 -14.80 -15.65 8.14
CA SER A 53 -15.44 -14.67 7.27
C SER A 53 -15.65 -15.22 5.86
N THR A 54 -16.91 -15.25 5.42
CA THR A 54 -17.33 -15.70 4.09
C THR A 54 -17.80 -14.54 3.23
N HIS A 55 -17.66 -14.68 1.91
CA HIS A 55 -18.28 -13.81 0.91
C HIS A 55 -18.27 -14.53 -0.45
N PRO A 56 -19.31 -14.42 -1.31
CA PRO A 56 -19.37 -15.15 -2.59
C PRO A 56 -18.22 -14.89 -3.58
N THR A 57 -17.42 -13.84 -3.37
CA THR A 57 -16.26 -13.51 -4.22
C THR A 57 -14.91 -13.91 -3.61
N TYR A 58 -14.90 -14.41 -2.36
CA TYR A 58 -13.73 -15.08 -1.78
C TYR A 58 -13.62 -16.49 -2.37
N PRO A 59 -12.40 -16.97 -2.72
CA PRO A 59 -12.22 -18.33 -3.24
C PRO A 59 -12.35 -19.39 -2.14
N VAL A 60 -12.16 -19.01 -0.87
CA VAL A 60 -12.36 -19.80 0.35
C VAL A 60 -12.71 -18.88 1.52
N PRO A 61 -13.37 -19.37 2.59
CA PRO A 61 -13.54 -18.63 3.83
C PRO A 61 -12.19 -18.17 4.41
N ILE A 62 -12.17 -16.98 5.01
CA ILE A 62 -10.97 -16.37 5.61
C ILE A 62 -11.18 -16.26 7.12
N PRO A 63 -10.45 -17.02 7.95
CA PRO A 63 -10.55 -16.94 9.40
C PRO A 63 -10.35 -15.53 9.98
N HIS A 64 -10.93 -15.33 11.16
CA HIS A 64 -10.67 -14.17 12.01
C HIS A 64 -9.27 -14.26 12.62
N LEU A 65 -8.74 -13.13 13.13
CA LEU A 65 -7.49 -13.16 13.87
C LEU A 65 -7.68 -13.88 15.21
N PRO A 66 -6.73 -14.73 15.63
CA PRO A 66 -6.57 -15.10 17.03
C PRO A 66 -6.50 -13.87 17.93
N SER A 67 -7.14 -13.93 19.09
CA SER A 67 -7.33 -12.81 20.03
C SER A 67 -6.01 -12.11 20.37
N HIS A 68 -4.94 -12.87 20.59
CA HIS A 68 -3.62 -12.34 20.92
C HIS A 68 -2.97 -11.52 19.78
N ILE A 69 -3.30 -11.81 18.51
CA ILE A 69 -2.86 -11.01 17.37
C ILE A 69 -3.72 -9.75 17.26
N ASP A 70 -5.04 -9.90 17.45
CA ASP A 70 -6.01 -8.82 17.38
C ASP A 70 -5.74 -7.74 18.44
N VAL A 71 -5.71 -8.13 19.73
CA VAL A 71 -5.31 -7.28 20.87
C VAL A 71 -3.93 -6.66 20.65
N GLY A 72 -2.98 -7.45 20.11
CA GLY A 72 -1.63 -7.00 19.79
C GLY A 72 -1.56 -5.96 18.66
N ILE A 73 -2.58 -5.88 17.81
CA ILE A 73 -2.77 -4.84 16.79
C ILE A 73 -3.50 -3.65 17.41
N GLN A 74 -4.65 -3.84 18.07
CA GLN A 74 -5.49 -2.75 18.60
C GLN A 74 -4.76 -1.89 19.64
N HIS A 75 -3.98 -2.51 20.53
CA HIS A 75 -3.35 -1.81 21.66
C HIS A 75 -1.82 -1.71 21.54
N GLY A 76 -1.22 -2.38 20.55
CA GLY A 76 0.23 -2.40 20.32
C GLY A 76 0.71 -1.52 19.16
N THR A 77 -0.16 -0.69 18.59
CA THR A 77 0.07 0.02 17.33
C THR A 77 -0.25 1.52 17.45
N PRO A 78 0.61 2.44 16.96
CA PRO A 78 1.97 2.20 16.47
C PRO A 78 2.94 1.89 17.62
N ALA A 79 3.70 0.81 17.50
CA ALA A 79 4.70 0.39 18.49
C ALA A 79 5.84 1.40 18.68
N ARG A 80 6.12 2.22 17.66
CA ARG A 80 6.97 3.43 17.73
C ARG A 80 6.41 4.51 16.82
N GLN A 81 6.63 5.76 17.19
CA GLN A 81 6.27 6.92 16.36
C GLN A 81 7.02 6.91 15.01
N ALA A 82 6.39 7.49 13.99
CA ALA A 82 7.03 7.67 12.69
C ALA A 82 8.14 8.72 12.72
N ARG A 83 9.20 8.49 11.94
CA ARG A 83 10.11 9.55 11.48
C ARG A 83 9.71 10.00 10.07
N ASN A 84 9.82 11.29 9.79
CA ASN A 84 9.74 11.81 8.42
C ASN A 84 11.07 11.56 7.70
N ILE A 85 11.03 11.23 6.40
CA ILE A 85 12.19 11.20 5.50
C ILE A 85 11.86 12.09 4.31
N THR A 86 12.28 13.36 4.43
CA THR A 86 12.02 14.46 3.49
C THR A 86 13.30 15.16 3.03
N ASN A 87 14.46 14.53 3.26
CA ASN A 87 15.80 15.08 3.03
C ASN A 87 16.27 14.99 1.55
N GLN A 88 15.35 14.78 0.61
CA GLN A 88 15.60 14.67 -0.82
C GLN A 88 14.44 15.31 -1.61
N PRO A 89 14.67 15.90 -2.80
CA PRO A 89 13.63 16.54 -3.59
C PRO A 89 12.45 15.59 -3.89
N HIS A 90 11.23 16.11 -3.74
CA HIS A 90 9.96 15.41 -3.99
C HIS A 90 9.72 14.14 -3.17
N LEU A 91 10.57 13.85 -2.17
CA LEU A 91 10.43 12.70 -1.30
C LEU A 91 9.66 13.09 -0.04
N ASP A 92 8.55 12.41 0.22
CA ASP A 92 7.83 12.48 1.48
C ASP A 92 7.44 11.08 1.96
N LEU A 93 8.19 10.59 2.96
CA LEU A 93 7.92 9.32 3.63
C LEU A 93 7.66 9.52 5.12
N LEU A 94 6.68 8.78 5.66
CA LEU A 94 6.70 8.37 7.07
C LEU A 94 7.32 6.98 7.16
N TYR A 95 8.27 6.80 8.08
CA TYR A 95 8.83 5.47 8.38
C TYR A 95 8.65 5.15 9.86
N PHE A 96 7.85 4.12 10.15
CA PHE A 96 7.67 3.49 11.46
C PHE A 96 8.58 2.26 11.58
N GLN A 97 9.48 2.24 12.56
CA GLN A 97 10.51 1.19 12.71
C GLN A 97 10.61 0.62 14.14
N PRO A 98 9.68 -0.27 14.57
CA PRO A 98 8.56 -0.83 13.80
C PRO A 98 7.22 -0.13 14.06
N TYR A 99 6.25 -0.40 13.18
CA TYR A 99 4.83 -0.05 13.36
C TYR A 99 4.09 -1.06 14.22
N LEU A 100 4.28 -2.36 13.97
CA LEU A 100 3.74 -3.44 14.80
C LEU A 100 4.81 -3.96 15.76
N ALA A 101 4.42 -4.31 16.98
CA ALA A 101 5.31 -5.01 17.90
C ALA A 101 5.82 -6.33 17.27
N ARG A 102 7.10 -6.64 17.47
CA ARG A 102 7.79 -7.77 16.78
C ARG A 102 7.12 -9.13 17.01
N GLN A 103 6.49 -9.34 18.17
CA GLN A 103 5.73 -10.57 18.45
C GLN A 103 4.46 -10.63 17.59
N THR A 104 3.61 -9.60 17.66
CA THR A 104 2.41 -9.44 16.81
C THR A 104 2.74 -9.60 15.32
N ALA A 105 3.79 -8.94 14.83
CA ALA A 105 4.21 -9.01 13.43
C ALA A 105 4.62 -10.43 12.98
N ASN A 106 5.26 -11.20 13.87
CA ASN A 106 5.68 -12.57 13.56
C ASN A 106 4.52 -13.56 13.55
N GLU A 107 3.54 -13.44 14.46
CA GLU A 107 2.36 -14.30 14.45
C GLU A 107 1.41 -13.93 13.30
N LEU A 108 1.22 -12.62 13.06
CA LEU A 108 0.46 -12.12 11.91
C LEU A 108 1.06 -12.60 10.57
N PHE A 109 2.40 -12.64 10.44
CA PHE A 109 3.05 -13.23 9.27
C PHE A 109 2.64 -14.69 9.03
N LYS A 110 2.71 -15.53 10.08
CA LYS A 110 2.36 -16.96 9.98
C LYS A 110 0.88 -17.13 9.62
N PHE A 111 0.01 -16.40 10.32
CA PHE A 111 -1.44 -16.41 10.10
C PHE A 111 -1.78 -16.02 8.65
N LEU A 112 -1.39 -14.82 8.19
CA LEU A 112 -1.73 -14.35 6.85
C LEU A 112 -1.12 -15.21 5.74
N ARG A 113 0.07 -15.78 5.95
CA ARG A 113 0.68 -16.72 5.00
C ARG A 113 -0.14 -18.02 4.87
N ARG A 114 -0.66 -18.53 6.00
CA ARG A 114 -1.44 -19.78 6.08
C ARG A 114 -2.87 -19.61 5.58
N GLU A 115 -3.51 -18.48 5.91
CA GLU A 115 -4.94 -18.29 5.70
C GLU A 115 -5.33 -17.54 4.41
N LEU A 116 -4.50 -16.63 3.90
CA LEU A 116 -4.90 -15.89 2.71
C LEU A 116 -4.80 -16.75 1.43
N PRO A 117 -5.79 -16.67 0.53
CA PRO A 117 -5.67 -17.25 -0.80
C PRO A 117 -4.77 -16.36 -1.68
N PHE A 118 -3.77 -16.95 -2.32
CA PHE A 118 -2.79 -16.27 -3.16
C PHE A 118 -2.90 -16.65 -4.64
N TYR A 119 -2.31 -15.83 -5.50
CA TYR A 119 -2.29 -15.99 -6.95
C TYR A 119 -0.88 -15.75 -7.49
N ARG A 120 -0.58 -16.32 -8.65
CA ARG A 120 0.65 -16.03 -9.40
C ARG A 120 0.28 -15.67 -10.84
N VAL A 121 0.06 -14.38 -11.05
CA VAL A 121 -0.44 -13.83 -12.31
C VAL A 121 0.62 -13.94 -13.42
N LYS A 122 0.18 -14.34 -14.61
CA LYS A 122 0.94 -14.26 -15.85
C LYS A 122 0.22 -13.27 -16.77
N TYR A 123 0.94 -12.32 -17.35
CA TYR A 123 0.39 -11.33 -18.27
C TYR A 123 1.44 -10.90 -19.29
N SER A 124 1.00 -10.48 -20.47
CA SER A 124 1.89 -9.90 -21.48
C SER A 124 1.96 -8.38 -21.34
N ILE A 125 3.14 -7.80 -21.48
CA ILE A 125 3.30 -6.36 -21.71
C ILE A 125 3.77 -6.10 -23.14
N LYS A 126 3.16 -5.14 -23.83
CA LYS A 126 3.63 -4.65 -25.13
C LYS A 126 4.38 -3.32 -24.91
N ARG A 127 5.67 -3.28 -25.25
CA ARG A 127 6.51 -2.07 -25.18
C ARG A 127 7.35 -1.97 -26.45
N GLY A 128 7.20 -0.88 -27.20
CA GLY A 128 7.95 -0.67 -28.45
C GLY A 128 7.72 -1.75 -29.51
N GLY A 129 6.49 -2.29 -29.61
CA GLY A 129 6.14 -3.40 -30.52
C GLY A 129 6.54 -4.80 -30.03
N VAL A 130 7.41 -4.91 -29.02
CA VAL A 130 7.80 -6.21 -28.44
C VAL A 130 6.79 -6.62 -27.37
N GLU A 131 6.24 -7.83 -27.49
CA GLU A 131 5.44 -8.47 -26.45
C GLU A 131 6.33 -9.29 -25.53
N THR A 132 6.30 -9.02 -24.22
CA THR A 132 7.06 -9.74 -23.20
C THR A 132 6.10 -10.41 -22.22
N ALA A 133 6.17 -11.75 -22.12
CA ALA A 133 5.44 -12.50 -21.12
C ALA A 133 6.06 -12.29 -19.73
N ILE A 134 5.29 -11.72 -18.81
CA ILE A 134 5.65 -11.53 -17.40
C ILE A 134 4.99 -12.63 -16.58
N ASN A 135 5.80 -13.44 -15.90
CA ASN A 135 5.35 -14.24 -14.76
C ASN A 135 5.69 -13.47 -13.49
N THR A 136 4.70 -13.17 -12.65
CA THR A 136 4.93 -12.46 -11.39
C THR A 136 5.95 -13.22 -10.52
N PRO A 137 7.10 -12.60 -10.17
CA PRO A 137 8.14 -13.25 -9.37
C PRO A 137 7.86 -13.04 -7.87
N ARG A 138 6.60 -13.30 -7.48
CA ARG A 138 6.02 -13.24 -6.13
C ARG A 138 4.57 -13.71 -6.24
N PHE A 139 3.96 -14.07 -5.12
CA PHE A 139 2.53 -14.32 -5.01
C PHE A 139 1.79 -13.04 -4.61
N THR A 140 0.54 -12.90 -5.05
CA THR A 140 -0.29 -11.72 -4.77
C THR A 140 -1.71 -12.11 -4.39
N THR A 141 -2.38 -11.28 -3.61
CA THR A 141 -3.84 -11.32 -3.43
C THR A 141 -4.37 -9.94 -3.09
N VAL A 142 -5.65 -9.71 -3.34
CA VAL A 142 -6.20 -8.36 -3.38
C VAL A 142 -7.64 -8.30 -2.91
N PHE A 143 -7.94 -7.23 -2.17
CA PHE A 143 -9.25 -6.97 -1.58
C PHE A 143 -9.56 -5.47 -1.64
N GLY A 144 -10.85 -5.14 -1.61
CA GLY A 144 -11.37 -3.79 -1.71
C GLY A 144 -12.02 -3.47 -3.04
N VAL A 145 -12.50 -2.24 -3.12
CA VAL A 145 -13.20 -1.63 -4.26
C VAL A 145 -12.94 -0.12 -4.25
N ASP A 146 -12.98 0.52 -5.41
CA ASP A 146 -12.86 1.97 -5.53
C ASP A 146 -13.98 2.73 -4.80
N ASN A 147 -13.73 4.01 -4.53
CA ASN A 147 -14.59 4.88 -3.71
C ASN A 147 -16.00 5.13 -4.28
N THR A 148 -16.28 4.77 -5.54
CA THR A 148 -17.63 4.90 -6.12
C THR A 148 -18.57 3.75 -5.69
N ALA A 149 -18.06 2.75 -4.98
CA ALA A 149 -18.84 1.69 -4.36
C ALA A 149 -18.37 1.39 -2.93
N ARG A 150 -19.19 0.67 -2.16
CA ARG A 150 -18.78 0.06 -0.90
C ARG A 150 -19.58 -1.19 -0.59
N PHE A 151 -19.00 -2.07 0.22
CA PHE A 151 -19.72 -3.21 0.79
C PHE A 151 -20.53 -2.76 2.01
N VAL A 152 -21.75 -3.27 2.15
CA VAL A 152 -22.63 -3.08 3.33
C VAL A 152 -23.34 -4.38 3.67
N ARG A 153 -23.69 -4.60 4.94
CA ARG A 153 -24.52 -5.75 5.34
C ARG A 153 -25.91 -5.63 4.71
N SER A 154 -26.42 -6.71 4.13
CA SER A 154 -27.75 -6.80 3.53
C SER A 154 -28.82 -6.83 4.60
N ASN A 155 -29.21 -5.63 5.02
CA ASN A 155 -30.33 -5.31 5.91
C ASN A 155 -30.10 -5.69 7.38
N GLN A 156 -30.35 -4.73 8.26
CA GLN A 156 -30.76 -5.06 9.62
C GLN A 156 -32.12 -5.76 9.53
N SER A 157 -32.16 -7.08 9.75
CA SER A 157 -33.37 -7.67 10.30
C SER A 157 -33.66 -6.98 11.64
N THR A 158 -34.90 -6.60 11.89
CA THR A 158 -35.32 -6.04 13.18
C THR A 158 -35.35 -7.07 14.31
N GLU A 159 -35.08 -8.34 13.99
CA GLU A 159 -34.89 -9.42 14.95
C GLU A 159 -33.38 -9.70 15.14
N PRO A 160 -32.86 -9.66 16.39
CA PRO A 160 -31.47 -9.99 16.66
C PRO A 160 -31.24 -11.50 16.56
N ASN A 161 -30.82 -11.99 15.39
CA ASN A 161 -30.30 -13.34 15.26
C ASN A 161 -28.77 -13.35 15.47
N PRO A 162 -28.26 -13.91 16.60
CA PRO A 162 -26.83 -13.92 16.91
C PRO A 162 -26.01 -14.91 16.07
N SER A 163 -26.60 -15.62 15.09
CA SER A 163 -25.91 -16.62 14.26
C SER A 163 -25.79 -16.25 12.77
N ILE A 164 -25.95 -14.98 12.38
CA ILE A 164 -25.81 -14.53 10.98
C ILE A 164 -24.59 -13.61 10.86
N GLU A 165 -23.44 -14.21 10.53
CA GLU A 165 -22.19 -13.48 10.36
C GLU A 165 -21.61 -13.58 8.94
N HIS A 166 -21.15 -12.43 8.45
CA HIS A 166 -20.30 -12.19 7.28
C HIS A 166 -20.80 -12.47 5.85
N ASN A 167 -21.65 -13.47 5.58
CA ASN A 167 -22.04 -13.78 4.20
C ASN A 167 -22.94 -12.71 3.52
N ASP A 168 -23.39 -11.72 4.29
CA ASP A 168 -24.38 -10.69 3.95
C ASP A 168 -23.80 -9.42 3.31
N LEU A 169 -22.50 -9.34 3.03
CA LEU A 169 -21.94 -8.13 2.41
C LEU A 169 -22.38 -8.00 0.94
N THR A 170 -23.12 -6.93 0.65
CA THR A 170 -23.58 -6.56 -0.70
C THR A 170 -22.90 -5.29 -1.18
N LEU A 171 -22.65 -5.20 -2.49
CA LEU A 171 -21.94 -4.08 -3.10
C LEU A 171 -22.93 -3.02 -3.59
N ILE A 172 -22.88 -1.83 -2.98
CA ILE A 172 -23.74 -0.69 -3.31
C ILE A 172 -22.93 0.50 -3.84
N ASN A 173 -23.58 1.39 -4.58
CA ASN A 173 -23.02 2.70 -4.93
C ASN A 173 -22.76 3.51 -3.65
N ALA A 174 -21.57 4.11 -3.55
CA ALA A 174 -21.17 4.83 -2.34
C ALA A 174 -22.06 6.07 -2.07
N GLU A 175 -22.47 6.76 -3.13
CA GLU A 175 -23.31 7.96 -3.08
C GLU A 175 -24.79 7.60 -2.99
N THR A 176 -25.36 7.00 -4.05
CA THR A 176 -26.81 6.77 -4.20
C THR A 176 -27.37 5.64 -3.34
N LYS A 177 -26.49 4.81 -2.76
CA LYS A 177 -26.81 3.62 -1.94
C LYS A 177 -27.52 2.48 -2.66
N VAL A 178 -27.77 2.61 -3.97
CA VAL A 178 -28.39 1.58 -4.82
C VAL A 178 -27.40 0.43 -5.08
N PRO A 179 -27.86 -0.84 -5.15
CA PRO A 179 -27.02 -1.97 -5.56
C PRO A 179 -26.25 -1.74 -6.86
N ILE A 180 -25.00 -2.20 -6.90
CA ILE A 180 -24.17 -2.11 -8.11
C ILE A 180 -24.63 -3.12 -9.16
N PRO A 181 -24.86 -2.71 -10.43
CA PRO A 181 -25.08 -3.65 -11.52
C PRO A 181 -23.88 -4.62 -11.69
N PRO A 182 -24.10 -5.93 -11.90
CA PRO A 182 -23.01 -6.91 -12.05
C PRO A 182 -22.00 -6.57 -13.15
N THR A 183 -22.40 -5.78 -14.15
CA THR A 183 -21.57 -5.35 -15.28
C THR A 183 -20.65 -4.16 -15.00
N LYS A 184 -20.72 -3.51 -13.81
CA LYS A 184 -19.88 -2.35 -13.49
C LYS A 184 -18.38 -2.68 -13.43
N TYR A 185 -18.05 -3.91 -13.02
CA TYR A 185 -16.68 -4.38 -12.85
C TYR A 185 -16.41 -5.57 -13.77
N GLN A 186 -15.19 -5.64 -14.31
CA GLN A 186 -14.75 -6.78 -15.12
C GLN A 186 -14.40 -8.00 -14.24
N TYR A 187 -14.05 -7.76 -12.98
CA TYR A 187 -13.73 -8.77 -11.98
C TYR A 187 -14.57 -8.52 -10.73
N ASN A 188 -15.09 -9.58 -10.13
CA ASN A 188 -15.90 -9.50 -8.92
C ASN A 188 -15.08 -8.96 -7.74
N PRO A 189 -15.37 -7.74 -7.22
CA PRO A 189 -14.60 -7.20 -6.11
C PRO A 189 -14.84 -7.99 -4.82
N ARG A 190 -13.88 -7.94 -3.92
CA ARG A 190 -13.86 -8.65 -2.63
C ARG A 190 -13.90 -7.65 -1.49
N PRO A 191 -14.73 -7.82 -0.45
CA PRO A 191 -14.62 -7.00 0.76
C PRO A 191 -13.24 -7.25 1.41
N ILE A 192 -12.70 -6.24 2.10
CA ILE A 192 -11.48 -6.44 2.90
C ILE A 192 -11.87 -7.33 4.10
N PRO A 193 -11.25 -8.52 4.28
CA PRO A 193 -11.63 -9.43 5.35
C PRO A 193 -11.27 -8.83 6.71
N PRO A 194 -11.99 -9.16 7.79
CA PRO A 194 -11.79 -8.55 9.12
C PRO A 194 -10.33 -8.57 9.59
N CYS A 195 -9.60 -9.65 9.32
CA CYS A 195 -8.18 -9.82 9.68
C CYS A 195 -7.20 -8.88 8.93
N LEU A 196 -7.65 -8.22 7.84
CA LEU A 196 -6.92 -7.15 7.15
C LEU A 196 -7.58 -5.77 7.39
N ASP A 197 -8.87 -5.71 7.66
CA ASP A 197 -9.59 -4.44 7.87
C ASP A 197 -9.18 -3.77 9.19
N ILE A 198 -8.93 -4.55 10.24
CA ILE A 198 -8.38 -4.03 11.50
C ILE A 198 -7.02 -3.32 11.30
N LEU A 199 -6.14 -3.89 10.47
CA LEU A 199 -4.87 -3.25 10.10
C LEU A 199 -5.12 -1.96 9.31
N ARG A 200 -6.09 -1.96 8.38
CA ARG A 200 -6.48 -0.75 7.63
C ARG A 200 -6.90 0.35 8.60
N GLN A 201 -7.82 0.07 9.53
CA GLN A 201 -8.32 1.04 10.52
C GLN A 201 -7.20 1.63 11.39
N GLN A 202 -6.28 0.79 11.89
CA GLN A 202 -5.12 1.28 12.65
C GLN A 202 -4.19 2.16 11.80
N VAL A 203 -3.99 1.82 10.52
CA VAL A 203 -3.16 2.61 9.60
C VAL A 203 -3.83 3.94 9.21
N GLU A 204 -5.15 3.98 9.09
CA GLU A 204 -5.92 5.23 8.93
C GLU A 204 -5.74 6.13 10.16
N ALA A 205 -5.91 5.58 11.37
CA ALA A 205 -5.71 6.32 12.62
C ALA A 205 -4.27 6.85 12.78
N ALA A 206 -3.27 6.07 12.37
CA ALA A 206 -1.85 6.45 12.49
C ALA A 206 -1.34 7.42 11.40
N THR A 207 -2.05 7.55 10.27
CA THR A 207 -1.61 8.40 9.14
C THR A 207 -2.54 9.58 8.83
N GLY A 208 -3.77 9.57 9.34
CA GLY A 208 -4.82 10.53 8.99
C GLY A 208 -5.37 10.39 7.57
N ALA A 209 -4.95 9.35 6.83
CA ALA A 209 -5.47 9.05 5.50
C ALA A 209 -6.60 8.02 5.55
N THR A 210 -7.25 7.79 4.40
CA THR A 210 -8.28 6.76 4.22
C THR A 210 -7.90 5.83 3.08
N TYR A 211 -8.16 4.54 3.23
CA TYR A 211 -7.88 3.51 2.23
C TYR A 211 -9.15 2.68 1.98
N ASN A 212 -9.32 2.19 0.76
CA ASN A 212 -10.44 1.30 0.37
C ASN A 212 -9.95 0.04 -0.34
N PHE A 213 -8.64 -0.13 -0.44
CA PHE A 213 -8.01 -1.13 -1.27
C PHE A 213 -6.75 -1.69 -0.59
N CYS A 214 -6.60 -3.01 -0.59
CA CYS A 214 -5.53 -3.73 0.10
C CYS A 214 -4.90 -4.76 -0.86
N LEU A 215 -3.62 -4.56 -1.19
CA LEU A 215 -2.81 -5.51 -1.95
C LEU A 215 -1.82 -6.22 -1.02
N VAL A 216 -1.92 -7.53 -0.93
CA VAL A 216 -0.95 -8.36 -0.20
C VAL A 216 -0.01 -9.03 -1.21
N ASN A 217 1.29 -8.83 -1.02
CA ASN A 217 2.35 -9.50 -1.80
C ASN A 217 3.09 -10.47 -0.89
N TYR A 218 3.25 -11.72 -1.30
CA TYR A 218 4.10 -12.71 -0.64
C TYR A 218 5.31 -13.06 -1.50
N TYR A 219 6.50 -12.77 -0.98
CA TYR A 219 7.78 -13.16 -1.55
C TYR A 219 8.23 -14.42 -0.82
N GLY A 220 8.26 -15.58 -1.49
CA GLY A 220 8.57 -16.86 -0.85
C GLY A 220 10.04 -16.98 -0.42
N SER A 221 10.94 -16.27 -1.10
CA SER A 221 12.36 -16.22 -0.78
C SER A 221 13.03 -14.94 -1.29
N GLY A 222 14.34 -14.84 -1.11
CA GLY A 222 15.19 -13.80 -1.70
C GLY A 222 15.20 -13.77 -3.23
N GLU A 223 14.79 -14.84 -3.91
CA GLU A 223 14.71 -14.89 -5.39
C GLU A 223 13.45 -14.27 -5.98
N ASP A 224 12.41 -14.06 -5.16
CA ASP A 224 11.22 -13.29 -5.53
C ASP A 224 11.51 -11.78 -5.40
N SER A 225 10.93 -10.95 -6.26
CA SER A 225 11.29 -9.51 -6.37
C SER A 225 10.16 -8.63 -6.92
N ILE A 226 10.36 -7.31 -6.90
CA ILE A 226 9.61 -6.38 -7.76
C ILE A 226 10.58 -5.32 -8.29
N SER A 227 10.57 -5.12 -9.61
CA SER A 227 11.44 -4.15 -10.31
C SER A 227 11.10 -2.71 -9.93
N PHE A 228 11.95 -1.76 -10.32
CA PHE A 228 11.67 -0.33 -10.17
C PHE A 228 10.36 0.07 -10.88
N HIS A 229 9.42 0.60 -10.09
CA HIS A 229 8.12 1.12 -10.51
C HIS A 229 7.70 2.27 -9.59
N SER A 230 6.65 2.98 -9.95
CA SER A 230 5.95 3.92 -9.08
C SER A 230 4.47 3.53 -9.08
N ASP A 231 3.78 3.84 -8.00
CA ASP A 231 2.32 3.71 -7.94
C ASP A 231 1.71 5.06 -8.39
N ASP A 232 1.97 5.43 -9.65
CA ASP A 232 1.56 6.70 -10.26
C ASP A 232 0.37 6.56 -11.22
N GLU A 233 -0.41 5.48 -11.07
CA GLU A 233 -1.60 5.27 -11.87
C GLU A 233 -2.71 6.28 -11.54
N ARG A 234 -3.28 6.91 -12.58
CA ARG A 234 -4.34 7.94 -12.46
C ARG A 234 -5.55 7.52 -11.60
N PHE A 235 -5.81 6.22 -11.45
CA PHE A 235 -6.90 5.72 -10.62
C PHE A 235 -6.63 5.77 -9.11
N LEU A 236 -5.46 6.26 -8.68
CA LEU A 236 -5.14 6.56 -7.27
C LEU A 236 -5.36 8.04 -6.89
N GLY A 237 -5.67 8.90 -7.88
CA GLY A 237 -5.75 10.34 -7.71
C GLY A 237 -4.38 11.01 -7.63
N ASP A 238 -4.38 12.32 -7.39
CA ASP A 238 -3.16 13.11 -7.25
C ASP A 238 -2.50 12.88 -5.88
N GLN A 239 -1.16 12.86 -5.85
CA GLN A 239 -0.34 12.69 -4.65
C GLN A 239 -0.81 11.55 -3.70
N PRO A 240 -0.93 10.30 -4.19
CA PRO A 240 -1.57 9.23 -3.44
C PRO A 240 -0.79 8.87 -2.16
N ASN A 241 -1.53 8.75 -1.05
CA ASN A 241 -1.01 8.21 0.20
C ASN A 241 -1.04 6.67 0.15
N ILE A 242 0.13 6.04 0.32
CA ILE A 242 0.31 4.60 0.15
C ILE A 242 1.09 4.06 1.34
N ALA A 243 0.40 3.32 2.22
CA ALA A 243 1.00 2.69 3.39
C ALA A 243 1.38 1.24 3.10
N SER A 244 2.63 0.86 3.35
CA SER A 244 3.20 -0.45 3.05
C SER A 244 3.84 -1.08 4.29
N LEU A 245 3.15 -2.04 4.89
CA LEU A 245 3.56 -2.79 6.08
C LEU A 245 4.30 -4.07 5.69
N SER A 246 5.47 -4.31 6.29
CA SER A 246 6.34 -5.47 6.06
C SER A 246 6.26 -6.48 7.19
N LEU A 247 6.19 -7.78 6.85
CA LEU A 247 6.11 -8.88 7.81
C LEU A 247 7.03 -10.03 7.36
N GLY A 248 7.69 -10.72 8.30
CA GLY A 248 8.53 -11.89 8.01
C GLY A 248 10.01 -11.57 7.76
N GLY A 249 10.58 -12.08 6.67
CA GLY A 249 12.00 -11.92 6.31
C GLY A 249 12.36 -10.49 5.87
N GLU A 250 13.48 -9.98 6.36
CA GLU A 250 13.93 -8.61 6.05
C GLU A 250 14.41 -8.46 4.60
N ARG A 251 13.92 -7.43 3.91
CA ARG A 251 14.32 -7.09 2.53
C ARG A 251 14.66 -5.61 2.39
N GLU A 252 15.66 -5.30 1.57
CA GLU A 252 15.90 -3.93 1.13
C GLU A 252 14.70 -3.43 0.31
N PHE A 253 14.15 -2.28 0.69
CA PHE A 253 13.33 -1.44 -0.14
C PHE A 253 14.22 -0.34 -0.72
N VAL A 254 14.34 -0.32 -2.05
CA VAL A 254 15.29 0.55 -2.74
C VAL A 254 14.53 1.56 -3.60
N MET A 255 14.76 2.85 -3.35
CA MET A 255 14.19 3.95 -4.10
C MET A 255 15.26 4.67 -4.93
N LYS A 256 14.85 5.27 -6.05
CA LYS A 256 15.66 6.20 -6.85
C LYS A 256 14.76 7.25 -7.51
N HIS A 257 15.27 8.48 -7.67
CA HIS A 257 14.56 9.51 -8.42
C HIS A 257 14.39 9.08 -9.89
N LYS A 258 13.27 9.43 -10.51
CA LYS A 258 13.05 9.29 -11.96
C LYS A 258 14.05 10.19 -12.69
N PRO A 259 14.52 9.82 -13.91
CA PRO A 259 15.26 10.76 -14.73
C PRO A 259 14.37 11.98 -15.05
N PRO A 260 14.95 13.19 -15.20
CA PRO A 260 14.18 14.33 -15.66
C PRO A 260 13.54 14.03 -17.03
N PRO A 261 12.38 14.62 -17.36
CA PRO A 261 11.78 14.47 -18.67
C PRO A 261 12.79 14.89 -19.75
N THR A 262 13.04 14.02 -20.73
CA THR A 262 13.91 14.38 -21.86
C THR A 262 13.26 15.56 -22.60
N PRO A 263 13.93 16.72 -22.76
CA PRO A 263 13.37 17.81 -23.52
C PRO A 263 13.11 17.35 -24.95
N THR A 264 11.85 17.41 -25.39
CA THR A 264 11.45 17.06 -26.75
C THR A 264 12.09 18.03 -27.74
N ALA A 265 13.11 17.55 -28.44
CA ALA A 265 13.71 18.27 -29.56
C ALA A 265 12.69 18.39 -30.70
N GLY A 266 11.98 19.53 -30.78
CA GLY A 266 10.91 19.66 -31.77
C GLY A 266 9.91 20.80 -31.58
N SER A 267 10.32 21.96 -31.11
CA SER A 267 9.55 23.20 -31.29
C SER A 267 10.49 24.30 -31.80
N HIS A 268 10.78 24.26 -33.10
CA HIS A 268 11.47 25.38 -33.76
C HIS A 268 10.54 26.60 -33.76
N GLY A 269 11.09 27.77 -33.43
CA GLY A 269 10.30 28.95 -33.12
C GLY A 269 9.61 29.56 -34.33
N PHE A 270 8.42 30.11 -34.11
CA PHE A 270 7.79 31.05 -35.04
C PHE A 270 8.44 32.42 -34.91
N GLY A 271 9.47 32.66 -35.72
CA GLY A 271 9.95 34.01 -36.04
C GLY A 271 8.99 34.70 -37.01
N THR A 272 8.78 36.00 -36.81
CA THR A 272 7.90 36.85 -37.62
C THR A 272 8.44 37.06 -39.05
N GLY A 273 7.58 36.89 -40.07
CA GLY A 273 7.91 37.21 -41.47
C GLY A 273 6.66 37.32 -42.37
N THR A 274 6.56 38.37 -43.18
CA THR A 274 5.35 38.77 -43.91
C THR A 274 5.33 38.38 -45.40
N ARG A 275 4.12 38.05 -45.91
CA ARG A 275 3.64 38.16 -47.32
C ARG A 275 4.33 37.34 -48.42
N ASN A 276 3.61 36.44 -49.11
CA ASN A 276 2.81 36.71 -50.33
C ASN A 276 2.64 35.48 -51.27
N THR A 277 1.54 35.52 -52.04
CA THR A 277 1.24 34.85 -53.33
C THR A 277 1.09 33.32 -53.46
N ALA A 278 -0.20 32.93 -53.66
CA ALA A 278 -0.74 32.10 -54.76
C ALA A 278 -0.45 30.57 -54.85
N GLY A 279 -1.49 29.78 -55.20
CA GLY A 279 -1.31 28.48 -55.86
C GLY A 279 -2.25 27.31 -55.49
N MET A 280 -3.51 27.35 -55.95
CA MET A 280 -4.31 26.22 -56.46
C MET A 280 -4.46 24.85 -55.71
N ASN A 281 -5.74 24.56 -55.44
CA ASN A 281 -6.48 23.31 -55.72
C ASN A 281 -6.21 22.00 -54.94
N GLY A 282 -7.31 21.39 -54.46
CA GLY A 282 -7.38 20.01 -53.97
C GLY A 282 -8.67 19.71 -53.18
N ASP A 283 -9.73 19.29 -53.86
CA ASP A 283 -10.98 18.79 -53.29
C ASP A 283 -10.75 17.69 -52.21
N THR A 284 -11.62 17.43 -51.22
CA THR A 284 -12.98 16.93 -51.46
C THR A 284 -13.85 16.88 -50.18
N ARG A 285 -15.12 17.30 -50.30
CA ARG A 285 -16.32 16.97 -49.48
C ARG A 285 -16.18 16.71 -47.96
N SER A 286 -16.96 17.47 -47.19
CA SER A 286 -17.87 16.89 -46.20
C SER A 286 -19.27 17.51 -46.34
N LYS A 287 -20.30 16.70 -46.09
CA LYS A 287 -21.72 17.09 -46.25
C LYS A 287 -22.24 17.80 -45.00
N THR A 288 -23.24 18.65 -45.24
CA THR A 288 -24.08 19.39 -44.28
C THR A 288 -25.09 18.50 -43.53
N VAL A 289 -25.88 19.17 -42.66
CA VAL A 289 -27.12 18.76 -41.95
C VAL A 289 -26.90 18.42 -40.46
N SER A 290 -27.62 18.99 -39.48
CA SER A 290 -28.47 20.21 -39.44
C SER A 290 -28.72 20.66 -38.00
N ASP A 291 -29.28 21.85 -37.86
CA ASP A 291 -29.67 22.59 -36.66
C ASP A 291 -30.56 21.84 -35.64
N ASN A 292 -30.50 22.26 -34.36
CA ASN A 292 -31.64 22.98 -33.75
C ASN A 292 -31.30 23.68 -32.42
N ASN A 293 -32.18 24.60 -32.01
CA ASN A 293 -31.90 25.77 -31.16
C ASN A 293 -32.77 25.81 -29.88
N THR A 294 -32.48 26.78 -28.98
CA THR A 294 -33.34 27.28 -27.86
C THR A 294 -33.29 26.40 -26.59
N THR A 295 -33.18 26.92 -25.33
CA THR A 295 -33.86 28.10 -24.78
C THR A 295 -33.12 28.84 -23.64
N SER A 296 -33.38 30.16 -23.60
CA SER A 296 -33.01 31.23 -22.65
C SER A 296 -33.29 31.01 -21.15
N THR A 297 -32.52 31.67 -20.26
CA THR A 297 -33.05 32.65 -19.26
C THR A 297 -31.94 33.55 -18.64
N ALA A 298 -32.31 34.77 -18.20
CA ALA A 298 -31.45 35.91 -17.79
C ALA A 298 -31.31 36.03 -16.24
N PRO A 299 -30.86 37.14 -15.55
CA PRO A 299 -30.49 38.53 -15.93
C PRO A 299 -29.05 39.00 -15.49
N THR A 300 -28.39 40.02 -16.09
CA THR A 300 -28.52 41.51 -15.98
C THR A 300 -28.26 42.06 -14.54
N GLN A 301 -27.30 42.95 -14.24
CA GLN A 301 -27.29 44.40 -14.59
C GLN A 301 -25.95 45.17 -14.29
N THR A 302 -25.65 46.18 -15.13
CA THR A 302 -25.07 47.55 -14.91
C THR A 302 -24.23 47.88 -13.63
N SER A 303 -23.02 48.46 -13.62
CA SER A 303 -22.34 49.61 -14.31
C SER A 303 -22.35 50.97 -13.57
N SER A 304 -21.17 51.54 -13.28
CA SER A 304 -20.75 52.97 -13.08
C SER A 304 -19.63 53.05 -12.00
N LEU A 305 -18.49 53.79 -12.05
CA LEU A 305 -18.06 55.10 -12.58
C LEU A 305 -18.14 56.22 -11.50
N PHE A 306 -16.99 56.61 -10.89
CA PHE A 306 -16.53 58.02 -10.71
C PHE A 306 -15.18 58.17 -9.93
N GLN A 307 -14.61 59.38 -10.07
CA GLN A 307 -13.35 60.02 -9.61
C GLN A 307 -13.02 59.92 -8.09
N GLY A 308 -11.85 60.32 -7.53
CA GLY A 308 -10.61 60.94 -8.04
C GLY A 308 -9.85 61.73 -6.92
N SER A 309 -8.64 62.27 -7.20
CA SER A 309 -7.67 62.94 -6.25
C SER A 309 -7.00 62.00 -5.22
N GLY A 310 -5.76 62.13 -4.75
CA GLY A 310 -4.62 63.07 -4.94
C GLY A 310 -3.53 62.78 -3.85
N THR A 311 -2.27 63.27 -3.81
CA THR A 311 -1.34 64.03 -4.69
C THR A 311 0.11 63.95 -4.10
N THR A 312 1.18 64.20 -4.90
CA THR A 312 2.58 64.60 -4.48
C THR A 312 3.41 63.64 -3.58
N ASP A 313 4.75 63.48 -3.67
CA ASP A 313 5.78 64.02 -4.59
C ASP A 313 7.12 63.22 -4.49
N PHE A 314 8.03 63.37 -5.50
CA PHE A 314 9.52 63.23 -5.53
C PHE A 314 10.27 62.18 -4.64
N GLN A 315 11.38 61.49 -4.96
CA GLN A 315 12.47 61.45 -5.97
C GLN A 315 13.31 60.15 -5.69
N HIS A 316 14.33 59.63 -6.42
CA HIS A 316 15.02 59.96 -7.68
C HIS A 316 15.68 58.67 -8.28
N ALA A 317 15.97 58.67 -9.59
CA ALA A 317 17.05 57.96 -10.35
C ALA A 317 17.68 56.61 -9.87
N VAL A 318 17.69 55.62 -10.78
CA VAL A 318 18.68 54.53 -10.82
C VAL A 318 19.22 54.37 -12.27
N ALA A 319 20.52 54.14 -12.41
CA ALA A 319 21.25 54.16 -13.69
C ALA A 319 21.30 52.80 -14.42
N GLN A 320 21.63 52.83 -15.71
CA GLN A 320 22.00 51.64 -16.51
C GLN A 320 23.41 51.14 -16.17
N PRO A 321 23.66 49.83 -16.32
CA PRO A 321 24.98 49.29 -16.67
C PRO A 321 24.97 48.48 -17.99
N PRO A 322 26.15 48.17 -18.58
CA PRO A 322 26.29 48.02 -20.03
C PRO A 322 26.34 46.57 -20.57
N SER A 323 26.34 46.48 -21.90
CA SER A 323 26.57 45.26 -22.69
C SER A 323 28.06 44.91 -22.85
N HIS A 324 28.43 43.65 -22.58
CA HIS A 324 29.37 42.77 -23.30
C HIS A 324 30.00 41.75 -22.34
N GLY A 325 29.99 40.46 -22.71
CA GLY A 325 30.53 39.39 -21.85
C GLY A 325 30.10 37.99 -22.27
N GLN A 326 30.43 37.59 -23.50
CA GLN A 326 30.16 36.23 -23.99
C GLN A 326 31.15 35.24 -23.34
N LEU A 327 30.84 34.79 -22.13
CA LEU A 327 31.62 33.74 -21.45
C LEU A 327 31.03 32.36 -21.74
N HIS A 328 31.80 31.58 -22.49
CA HIS A 328 31.55 30.19 -22.79
C HIS A 328 31.72 29.33 -21.51
N LEU A 329 30.64 29.02 -20.82
CA LEU A 329 30.62 28.08 -19.70
C LEU A 329 29.95 26.78 -20.15
N GLN A 330 30.75 25.92 -20.81
CA GLN A 330 30.47 24.48 -20.85
C GLN A 330 30.66 23.89 -19.45
N ALA A 331 29.73 24.18 -18.54
CA ALA A 331 29.55 23.38 -17.34
C ALA A 331 28.99 22.02 -17.77
N GLY A 332 29.88 21.06 -18.02
CA GLY A 332 29.49 19.72 -18.40
C GLY A 332 28.50 19.14 -17.41
N MET A 333 27.27 18.88 -17.86
CA MET A 333 26.24 18.15 -17.12
C MET A 333 26.73 16.71 -16.89
N LYS A 334 27.58 16.53 -15.88
CA LYS A 334 27.82 15.22 -15.30
C LYS A 334 26.47 14.73 -14.81
N SER A 335 25.92 13.73 -15.51
CA SER A 335 24.78 12.95 -15.06
C SER A 335 25.04 12.53 -13.62
N THR A 336 24.38 13.20 -12.67
CA THR A 336 24.40 12.82 -11.28
C THR A 336 23.63 11.51 -11.19
N ALA A 337 24.34 10.39 -11.11
CA ALA A 337 23.74 9.09 -10.94
C ALA A 337 22.80 9.17 -9.73
N SER A 338 21.49 9.05 -9.98
CA SER A 338 20.45 9.34 -8.98
C SER A 338 20.72 8.52 -7.72
N GLN A 339 21.06 9.20 -6.61
CA GLN A 339 21.47 8.51 -5.40
C GLN A 339 20.34 7.58 -4.93
N GLN A 340 20.64 6.29 -4.77
CA GLN A 340 19.66 5.32 -4.31
C GLN A 340 19.48 5.44 -2.79
N ILE A 341 18.23 5.48 -2.36
CA ILE A 341 17.87 5.32 -0.94
C ILE A 341 17.60 3.84 -0.72
N LYS A 342 18.21 3.27 0.32
CA LYS A 342 18.08 1.87 0.70
C LYS A 342 17.58 1.79 2.12
N MET A 343 16.43 1.16 2.33
CA MET A 343 15.84 0.94 3.64
C MET A 343 15.67 -0.57 3.86
N PRO A 344 16.41 -1.22 4.77
CA PRO A 344 16.04 -2.55 5.22
C PRO A 344 14.69 -2.44 5.94
N LEU A 345 13.69 -3.19 5.47
CA LEU A 345 12.37 -3.29 6.09
C LEU A 345 12.24 -4.65 6.77
N ALA A 346 12.22 -4.64 8.11
CA ALA A 346 12.10 -5.81 8.96
C ALA A 346 10.63 -6.18 9.23
N SER A 347 10.42 -7.27 9.98
CA SER A 347 9.08 -7.70 10.41
C SER A 347 8.47 -6.68 11.37
N GLY A 348 7.34 -6.08 10.98
CA GLY A 348 6.62 -5.04 11.70
C GLY A 348 6.89 -3.62 11.20
N ASP A 349 7.84 -3.40 10.30
CA ASP A 349 8.17 -2.07 9.76
C ASP A 349 7.14 -1.58 8.75
N MET A 350 6.76 -0.30 8.80
CA MET A 350 5.83 0.32 7.84
C MET A 350 6.40 1.62 7.26
N VAL A 351 6.35 1.72 5.93
CA VAL A 351 6.65 2.96 5.20
C VAL A 351 5.36 3.48 4.58
N VAL A 352 5.07 4.76 4.76
CA VAL A 352 3.98 5.48 4.07
C VAL A 352 4.62 6.43 3.08
N MET A 353 4.29 6.29 1.80
CA MET A 353 4.71 7.19 0.73
C MET A 353 3.60 8.21 0.48
N ARG A 354 3.95 9.50 0.38
CA ARG A 354 3.00 10.62 0.28
C ARG A 354 3.47 11.67 -0.74
N GLY A 355 2.62 12.67 -0.99
CA GLY A 355 2.97 13.85 -1.78
C GLY A 355 3.44 13.47 -3.20
N ASP A 356 4.45 14.17 -3.68
CA ASP A 356 5.01 13.98 -5.02
C ASP A 356 5.92 12.73 -5.15
N THR A 357 5.98 11.88 -4.12
CA THR A 357 6.85 10.70 -4.10
C THR A 357 6.57 9.77 -5.27
N GLN A 358 5.32 9.40 -5.54
CA GLN A 358 5.02 8.50 -6.67
C GLN A 358 5.26 9.17 -8.03
N ALA A 359 5.02 10.47 -8.12
CA ALA A 359 5.29 11.24 -9.35
C ALA A 359 6.78 11.26 -9.69
N ASN A 360 7.68 11.30 -8.70
CA ASN A 360 9.11 11.56 -8.90
C ASN A 360 10.07 10.42 -8.52
N TRP A 361 9.65 9.42 -7.75
CA TRP A 361 10.49 8.34 -7.26
C TRP A 361 10.00 6.95 -7.68
N LEU A 362 10.93 6.14 -8.18
CA LEU A 362 10.74 4.72 -8.42
C LEU A 362 11.18 3.94 -7.19
N HIS A 363 10.47 2.88 -6.83
CA HIS A 363 10.81 1.98 -5.73
C HIS A 363 10.81 0.50 -6.17
N SER A 364 11.52 -0.36 -5.42
CA SER A 364 11.73 -1.78 -5.77
C SER A 364 12.06 -2.64 -4.55
N ILE A 365 11.83 -3.96 -4.68
CA ILE A 365 12.39 -4.99 -3.79
C ILE A 365 13.33 -5.85 -4.65
N PRO A 366 14.66 -5.62 -4.64
CA PRO A 366 15.62 -6.41 -5.42
C PRO A 366 15.76 -7.84 -4.86
N LYS A 367 16.26 -8.75 -5.70
CA LYS A 367 16.62 -10.11 -5.28
C LYS A 367 17.72 -10.10 -4.21
N LYS A 368 17.58 -10.91 -3.17
CA LYS A 368 18.54 -11.09 -2.06
C LYS A 368 19.16 -12.49 -2.17
N ARG A 369 20.37 -12.59 -2.73
CA ARG A 369 21.09 -13.86 -2.89
C ARG A 369 21.54 -14.40 -1.52
N GLY A 370 21.39 -15.71 -1.31
CA GLY A 370 21.88 -16.40 -0.11
C GLY A 370 21.21 -17.76 0.10
N ARG A 371 21.77 -18.58 0.99
CA ARG A 371 21.22 -19.91 1.37
C ARG A 371 20.79 -20.00 2.84
N ALA A 372 20.80 -18.88 3.58
CA ALA A 372 20.51 -18.81 5.00
C ALA A 372 19.93 -17.43 5.37
N GLY A 373 19.38 -17.31 6.58
CA GLY A 373 18.80 -16.06 7.09
C GLY A 373 17.65 -15.55 6.24
N ASP A 374 17.50 -14.23 6.11
CA ASP A 374 16.38 -13.61 5.37
C ASP A 374 16.40 -13.86 3.85
N ALA A 375 17.48 -14.44 3.30
CA ALA A 375 17.48 -14.87 1.89
C ALA A 375 16.57 -16.08 1.64
N VAL A 376 16.25 -16.87 2.69
CA VAL A 376 15.35 -18.04 2.60
C VAL A 376 14.03 -17.85 3.35
N ARG A 377 13.88 -16.79 4.15
CA ARG A 377 12.64 -16.48 4.87
C ARG A 377 11.65 -15.76 3.94
N GLY A 378 10.41 -16.25 3.91
CA GLY A 378 9.34 -15.56 3.21
C GLY A 378 9.02 -14.19 3.82
N ARG A 379 8.54 -13.25 3.01
CA ARG A 379 8.11 -11.90 3.41
C ARG A 379 6.70 -11.63 2.90
N ILE A 380 5.82 -11.15 3.76
CA ILE A 380 4.54 -10.54 3.37
C ILE A 380 4.71 -9.01 3.34
N ASN A 381 4.06 -8.37 2.38
CA ASN A 381 3.95 -6.93 2.29
C ASN A 381 2.49 -6.55 2.01
N ILE A 382 1.87 -5.87 2.96
CA ILE A 382 0.48 -5.39 2.88
C ILE A 382 0.53 -3.92 2.48
N THR A 383 -0.02 -3.57 1.31
CA THR A 383 -0.07 -2.19 0.83
C THR A 383 -1.50 -1.70 0.73
N PHE A 384 -1.83 -0.71 1.56
CA PHE A 384 -3.11 -0.01 1.57
C PHE A 384 -3.07 1.20 0.63
N ARG A 385 -4.14 1.36 -0.15
CA ARG A 385 -4.30 2.42 -1.17
C ARG A 385 -5.75 2.92 -1.23
N LYS A 386 -5.94 4.05 -1.91
CA LYS A 386 -7.25 4.63 -2.21
C LYS A 386 -7.49 4.63 -3.72
N ALA A 387 -8.24 3.64 -4.23
CA ALA A 387 -8.69 3.65 -5.61
C ALA A 387 -9.88 4.62 -5.76
N VAL A 388 -9.81 5.54 -6.73
CA VAL A 388 -10.79 6.63 -6.91
C VAL A 388 -11.73 6.47 -8.11
N VAL A 389 -11.55 5.41 -8.91
CA VAL A 389 -12.42 5.09 -10.05
C VAL A 389 -12.49 3.57 -10.31
N PRO A 390 -13.56 3.04 -10.95
CA PRO A 390 -13.70 1.61 -11.26
C PRO A 390 -12.57 0.99 -12.09
N ALA A 391 -11.88 1.79 -12.91
CA ALA A 391 -10.71 1.34 -13.65
C ALA A 391 -9.57 0.87 -12.73
N GLY A 392 -9.42 1.45 -11.53
CA GLY A 392 -8.45 1.02 -10.52
C GLY A 392 -8.79 -0.34 -9.94
N THR A 393 -10.07 -0.56 -9.59
CA THR A 393 -10.57 -1.89 -9.19
C THR A 393 -10.23 -2.92 -10.26
N ASN A 394 -10.63 -2.70 -11.52
CA ASN A 394 -10.38 -3.65 -12.61
C ASN A 394 -8.87 -3.90 -12.85
N ASN A 395 -8.04 -2.87 -12.81
CA ASN A 395 -6.59 -2.99 -12.96
C ASN A 395 -5.99 -3.90 -11.87
N TYR A 396 -6.34 -3.65 -10.60
CA TYR A 396 -5.79 -4.42 -9.49
C TYR A 396 -6.17 -5.90 -9.53
N TYR A 397 -7.43 -6.25 -9.80
CA TYR A 397 -7.82 -7.65 -9.93
C TYR A 397 -7.17 -8.32 -11.15
N HIS A 398 -7.06 -7.62 -12.29
CA HIS A 398 -6.38 -8.17 -13.47
C HIS A 398 -4.91 -8.53 -13.20
N TYR A 399 -4.12 -7.61 -12.64
CA TYR A 399 -2.67 -7.81 -12.46
C TYR A 399 -2.26 -8.55 -11.18
N ASN A 400 -3.16 -8.73 -10.20
CA ASN A 400 -2.83 -9.36 -8.90
C ASN A 400 -3.67 -10.60 -8.56
N VAL A 401 -4.69 -10.93 -9.35
CA VAL A 401 -5.45 -12.20 -9.27
C VAL A 401 -5.38 -12.94 -10.62
N GLY A 402 -5.76 -12.26 -11.70
CA GLY A 402 -5.77 -12.83 -13.05
C GLY A 402 -6.71 -14.05 -13.18
N SER A 403 -6.38 -14.96 -14.09
CA SER A 403 -7.12 -16.21 -14.37
C SER A 403 -6.37 -17.49 -13.94
N GLY A 404 -5.30 -17.34 -13.13
CA GLY A 404 -4.51 -18.47 -12.64
C GLY A 404 -5.19 -19.23 -11.50
N PRO A 405 -4.68 -20.43 -11.14
CA PRO A 405 -5.17 -21.17 -9.99
C PRO A 405 -4.91 -20.40 -8.69
N VAL A 406 -5.71 -20.71 -7.66
CA VAL A 406 -5.50 -20.23 -6.29
C VAL A 406 -4.40 -21.06 -5.65
N TYR A 407 -3.53 -20.42 -4.89
CA TYR A 407 -2.47 -21.02 -4.10
C TYR A 407 -2.72 -20.78 -2.61
N ARG A 408 -2.31 -21.73 -1.77
CA ARG A 408 -2.27 -21.57 -0.31
C ARG A 408 -0.96 -22.16 0.20
N TRP A 409 -0.52 -21.69 1.37
CA TRP A 409 0.69 -22.20 1.99
C TRP A 409 0.46 -23.58 2.61
N ASP A 410 1.23 -24.57 2.17
CA ASP A 410 1.33 -25.88 2.81
C ASP A 410 2.47 -25.85 3.83
N GLU A 411 2.11 -25.85 5.12
CA GLU A 411 3.08 -25.82 6.23
C GLU A 411 3.89 -27.13 6.37
N LYS A 412 3.36 -28.28 5.90
CA LYS A 412 4.08 -29.56 5.91
C LYS A 412 5.15 -29.62 4.83
N ARG A 413 4.85 -29.05 3.65
CA ARG A 413 5.76 -29.02 2.49
C ARG A 413 6.66 -27.77 2.45
N GLY A 414 6.31 -26.72 3.20
CA GLY A 414 7.05 -25.47 3.24
C GLY A 414 7.00 -24.66 1.94
N VAL A 415 5.89 -24.75 1.20
CA VAL A 415 5.72 -24.10 -0.13
C VAL A 415 4.30 -23.55 -0.30
N MET A 416 4.14 -22.62 -1.25
CA MET A 416 2.82 -22.32 -1.81
C MET A 416 2.44 -23.44 -2.78
N ASP A 417 1.36 -24.15 -2.50
CA ASP A 417 0.81 -25.20 -3.36
C ASP A 417 -0.53 -24.77 -3.97
N VAL A 418 -0.92 -25.39 -5.08
CA VAL A 418 -2.22 -25.13 -5.71
C VAL A 418 -3.33 -25.69 -4.84
N MET A 419 -4.35 -24.88 -4.57
CA MET A 419 -5.57 -25.34 -3.90
C MET A 419 -6.30 -26.32 -4.83
N LYS A 420 -6.59 -27.50 -4.31
CA LYS A 420 -7.29 -28.59 -5.01
C LYS A 420 -8.79 -28.51 -4.82
#